data_AF-A0A3S0EUX9-F1
#
_entry.id   AF-A0A3S0EUX9-F1
#
_cell.length_a   1.000
_cell.length_b   1.000
_cell.length_c   1.000
_cell.angle_alpha   90.00
_cell.angle_beta   90.00
_cell.angle_gamma   90.00
#
_symmetry.space_group_name_H-M   'P 1'
#
loop_
_entity.id
_entity.type
_entity.pdbx_description
1 polymer ?
#
loop_
_entity_poly.entity_id
_entity_poly.type
_entity_poly.pdbx_seq_one_letter_code
_entity_poly.pdbx_strand_id
1 'polypeptide(L)'
;MKLSSALTLLALAAAPALSSAATPFLVDFEKNWSYGEAVDNTYAASGVTFTNVLGFSNDPAFGSSYYSNAPSPLGVAMAQLDGTVNTTAYINVANGVDGLLSFYYASPVDIVGAVKAYSGLNGTGTLLGTFNMVANGSSYDVWTPVNFSFSGTALSFDITASANAAGFDNISAVPEPSSMGLILAALGLIGLVSTRRKQA
;
A
#
# COMPACT_ATOMS: atom_id res chain seq x y z
N MET A 1 12.87 36.06 51.10
CA MET A 1 13.15 36.61 49.76
C MET A 1 14.37 35.87 49.22
N LYS A 2 14.37 35.10 48.13
CA LYS A 2 13.50 35.04 46.95
C LYS A 2 13.46 33.58 46.44
N LEU A 3 12.25 33.09 46.14
CA LEU A 3 12.03 31.90 45.32
C LEU A 3 12.23 32.27 43.85
N SER A 4 12.97 31.47 43.07
CA SER A 4 12.73 31.29 41.62
C SER A 4 13.78 30.36 40.97
N SER A 5 13.56 29.04 41.02
CA SER A 5 14.24 28.05 40.17
C SER A 5 13.32 26.85 39.93
N ALA A 6 12.21 27.05 39.22
CA ALA A 6 11.34 25.94 38.80
C ALA A 6 10.44 26.36 37.64
N LEU A 7 10.99 26.52 36.42
CA LEU A 7 10.12 26.78 35.26
C LEU A 7 10.66 26.32 33.89
N THR A 8 11.51 25.30 33.83
CA THR A 8 12.14 24.90 32.55
C THR A 8 11.92 23.45 32.11
N LEU A 9 11.00 22.70 32.74
CA LEU A 9 10.73 21.30 32.36
C LEU A 9 9.31 20.99 31.89
N LEU A 10 8.43 21.99 31.71
CA LEU A 10 7.00 21.77 31.43
C LEU A 10 6.57 21.98 29.97
N ALA A 11 7.49 22.05 29.01
CA ALA A 11 7.15 22.29 27.59
C ALA A 11 7.23 21.03 26.69
N LEU A 12 7.53 19.84 27.24
CA LEU A 12 7.64 18.60 26.44
C LEU A 12 6.37 17.73 26.48
N ALA A 13 5.31 18.16 27.19
CA ALA A 13 4.12 17.33 27.42
C ALA A 13 2.94 17.60 26.46
N ALA A 14 3.10 18.52 25.49
CA ALA A 14 2.03 18.89 24.55
C ALA A 14 2.45 18.74 23.09
N ALA A 15 3.24 17.72 22.77
CA ALA A 15 3.33 17.28 21.39
C ALA A 15 1.94 16.75 20.99
N PRO A 16 1.29 17.32 19.94
CA PRO A 16 0.14 16.65 19.35
C PRO A 16 0.57 15.23 19.01
N ALA A 17 -0.26 14.23 19.29
CA ALA A 17 -0.04 12.89 18.78
C ALA A 17 0.15 13.02 17.26
N LEU A 18 1.39 12.82 16.81
CA LEU A 18 1.68 12.66 15.39
C LEU A 18 0.74 11.53 14.94
N SER A 19 -0.10 11.82 13.95
CA SER A 19 -1.01 10.84 13.34
C SER A 19 -0.28 9.51 13.23
N SER A 20 -0.89 8.42 13.71
CA SER A 20 -0.30 7.10 13.61
C SER A 20 0.00 6.84 12.15
N ALA A 21 1.26 6.98 11.74
CA ALA A 21 1.67 6.65 10.39
C ALA A 21 1.27 5.20 10.17
N ALA A 22 0.54 4.93 9.07
CA ALA A 22 0.31 3.57 8.61
C ALA A 22 1.63 2.77 8.68
N THR A 23 1.59 1.48 9.02
CA THR A 23 2.83 0.70 9.00
C THR A 23 3.26 0.48 7.55
N PRO A 24 4.51 0.80 7.17
CA PRO A 24 4.97 0.50 5.82
C PRO A 24 4.90 -1.00 5.57
N PHE A 25 4.51 -1.38 4.35
CA PHE A 25 4.54 -2.77 3.92
C PHE A 25 5.00 -2.88 2.47
N LEU A 26 5.50 -4.06 2.14
CA LEU A 26 5.75 -4.52 0.79
C LEU A 26 5.17 -5.93 0.65
N VAL A 27 4.41 -6.14 -0.41
CA VAL A 27 3.91 -7.43 -0.87
C VAL A 27 4.46 -7.64 -2.28
N ASP A 28 5.45 -8.52 -2.37
CA ASP A 28 6.26 -8.80 -3.57
C ASP A 28 5.93 -10.14 -4.24
N PHE A 29 5.01 -10.91 -3.64
CA PHE A 29 4.64 -12.26 -4.08
C PHE A 29 5.81 -13.24 -4.21
N GLU A 30 6.92 -12.99 -3.51
CA GLU A 30 8.19 -13.75 -3.60
C GLU A 30 8.12 -15.13 -2.92
N LYS A 31 7.41 -16.03 -3.60
CA LYS A 31 7.24 -17.43 -3.25
C LYS A 31 6.93 -18.21 -4.52
N ASN A 32 7.30 -19.48 -4.54
CA ASN A 32 6.86 -20.39 -5.60
C ASN A 32 5.42 -20.84 -5.34
N TRP A 33 4.47 -20.27 -6.08
CA TRP A 33 3.03 -20.53 -5.96
C TRP A 33 2.63 -21.78 -6.73
N SER A 34 1.82 -22.62 -6.10
CA SER A 34 1.19 -23.74 -6.79
C SER A 34 0.01 -23.25 -7.64
N TYR A 35 -0.32 -23.97 -8.71
CA TYR A 35 -1.50 -23.65 -9.51
C TYR A 35 -2.78 -23.65 -8.64
N GLY A 36 -3.52 -22.55 -8.66
CA GLY A 36 -4.73 -22.39 -7.86
C GLY A 36 -4.50 -21.97 -6.41
N GLU A 37 -3.25 -21.69 -6.00
CA GLU A 37 -2.93 -21.30 -4.63
C GLU A 37 -3.33 -19.84 -4.34
N ALA A 38 -4.19 -19.66 -3.33
CA ALA A 38 -4.63 -18.36 -2.89
C ALA A 38 -3.54 -17.64 -2.08
N VAL A 39 -3.44 -16.32 -2.23
CA VAL A 39 -2.53 -15.50 -1.43
C VAL A 39 -3.02 -15.40 0.02
N ASP A 40 -4.33 -15.23 0.21
CA ASP A 40 -5.03 -15.16 1.50
C ASP A 40 -4.26 -14.41 2.59
N ASN A 41 -3.73 -15.15 3.56
CA ASN A 41 -3.07 -14.64 4.76
C ASN A 41 -1.54 -14.70 4.69
N THR A 42 -0.95 -14.98 3.51
CA THR A 42 0.51 -15.07 3.34
C THR A 42 1.23 -13.83 3.86
N TYR A 43 0.61 -12.66 3.73
CA TYR A 43 1.17 -11.36 4.16
C TYR A 43 0.52 -10.79 5.43
N ALA A 44 -0.22 -11.60 6.20
CA ALA A 44 -0.94 -11.13 7.38
C ALA A 44 -0.01 -10.57 8.47
N ALA A 45 1.24 -11.07 8.55
CA ALA A 45 2.26 -10.53 9.45
C ALA A 45 2.67 -9.08 9.10
N SER A 46 2.53 -8.69 7.84
CA SER A 46 2.71 -7.31 7.36
C SER A 46 1.42 -6.48 7.43
N GLY A 47 0.34 -7.04 8.00
CA GLY A 47 -0.96 -6.40 8.12
C GLY A 47 -1.79 -6.42 6.83
N VAL A 48 -1.41 -7.21 5.83
CA VAL A 48 -2.11 -7.29 4.53
C VAL A 48 -2.74 -8.66 4.34
N THR A 49 -4.02 -8.70 4.00
CA THR A 49 -4.72 -9.94 3.63
C THR A 49 -5.45 -9.77 2.31
N PHE A 50 -5.66 -10.88 1.63
CA PHE A 50 -6.28 -10.91 0.31
C PHE A 50 -7.59 -11.69 0.35
N THR A 51 -8.50 -11.36 -0.56
CA THR A 51 -9.73 -12.12 -0.81
C THR A 51 -9.81 -12.39 -2.30
N ASN A 52 -9.94 -13.66 -2.68
CA ASN A 52 -10.05 -14.11 -4.07
C ASN A 52 -8.91 -13.63 -4.97
N VAL A 53 -7.70 -13.66 -4.44
CA VAL A 53 -6.46 -13.37 -5.17
C VAL A 53 -5.58 -14.61 -5.12
N LEU A 54 -5.11 -15.04 -6.29
CA LEU A 54 -4.15 -16.11 -6.39
C LEU A 54 -2.75 -15.57 -6.60
N GLY A 55 -1.77 -16.30 -6.08
CA GLY A 55 -0.39 -16.13 -6.49
C GLY A 55 -0.11 -17.01 -7.71
N PHE A 56 0.66 -16.48 -8.65
CA PHE A 56 1.03 -17.15 -9.88
C PHE A 56 2.54 -17.16 -10.03
N SER A 57 3.12 -18.34 -10.20
CA SER A 57 4.52 -18.53 -10.57
C SER A 57 4.61 -19.18 -11.94
N ASN A 58 5.59 -18.76 -12.74
CA ASN A 58 5.89 -19.45 -13.99
C ASN A 58 6.33 -20.89 -13.70
N ASP A 59 5.66 -21.86 -14.31
CA ASP A 59 5.95 -23.28 -14.11
C ASP A 59 6.41 -23.94 -15.43
N PRO A 60 7.65 -24.45 -15.49
CA PRO A 60 8.17 -25.12 -16.69
C PRO A 60 7.37 -26.37 -17.08
N ALA A 61 6.62 -26.99 -16.16
CA ALA A 61 5.79 -28.16 -16.45
C ALA A 61 4.64 -27.88 -17.44
N PHE A 62 4.25 -26.62 -17.60
CA PHE A 62 3.17 -26.20 -18.50
C PHE A 62 3.67 -25.64 -19.84
N GLY A 63 4.98 -25.75 -20.12
CA GLY A 63 5.57 -25.53 -21.45
C GLY A 63 5.66 -24.06 -21.91
N SER A 64 5.05 -23.11 -21.19
CA SER A 64 5.17 -21.67 -21.45
C SER A 64 5.02 -20.86 -20.17
N SER A 65 5.76 -19.76 -20.05
CA SER A 65 5.62 -18.80 -18.95
C SER A 65 4.28 -18.05 -19.05
N TYR A 66 3.57 -17.94 -17.93
CA TYR A 66 2.32 -17.18 -17.79
C TYR A 66 2.56 -15.67 -17.90
N TYR A 67 3.71 -15.20 -17.42
CA TYR A 67 4.13 -13.80 -17.46
C TYR A 67 5.62 -13.69 -17.74
N SER A 68 6.09 -12.50 -18.13
CA SER A 68 7.52 -12.21 -18.28
C SER A 68 7.84 -10.81 -17.78
N ASN A 69 9.13 -10.58 -17.47
CA ASN A 69 9.66 -9.29 -17.00
C ASN A 69 8.95 -8.72 -15.76
N ALA A 70 8.39 -9.59 -14.91
CA ALA A 70 7.85 -9.15 -13.63
C ALA A 70 8.94 -8.49 -12.77
N PRO A 71 8.63 -7.44 -12.02
CA PRO A 71 9.55 -6.80 -11.09
C PRO A 71 10.15 -7.77 -10.07
N SER A 72 9.33 -8.71 -9.59
CA SER A 72 9.73 -9.80 -8.71
C SER A 72 9.95 -11.11 -9.51
N PRO A 73 10.99 -11.91 -9.20
CA PRO A 73 11.35 -13.07 -10.00
C PRO A 73 10.45 -14.29 -9.81
N LEU A 74 9.78 -14.47 -8.66
CA LEU A 74 9.14 -15.74 -8.31
C LEU A 74 7.64 -15.77 -8.53
N GLY A 75 6.93 -14.66 -8.31
CA GLY A 75 5.48 -14.71 -8.32
C GLY A 75 4.81 -13.37 -8.55
N VAL A 76 3.57 -13.41 -9.01
CA VAL A 76 2.71 -12.23 -9.18
C VAL A 76 1.32 -12.55 -8.64
N ALA A 77 0.48 -11.53 -8.44
CA ALA A 77 -0.90 -11.72 -8.04
C ALA A 77 -1.89 -11.47 -9.17
N MET A 78 -2.97 -12.24 -9.19
CA MET A 78 -4.14 -11.94 -10.01
C MET A 78 -5.42 -12.19 -9.22
N ALA A 79 -6.40 -11.29 -9.38
CA ALA A 79 -7.74 -11.54 -8.87
C ALA A 79 -8.41 -12.65 -9.69
N GLN A 80 -8.98 -13.64 -9.01
CA GLN A 80 -9.68 -14.75 -9.63
C GLN A 80 -11.11 -14.83 -9.12
N LEU A 81 -12.06 -14.68 -10.04
CA LEU A 81 -13.49 -14.73 -9.77
C LEU A 81 -14.15 -15.81 -10.63
N ASP A 82 -15.09 -16.55 -10.04
CA ASP A 82 -15.93 -17.53 -10.72
C ASP A 82 -17.33 -16.98 -11.07
N GLY A 83 -17.63 -15.75 -10.62
CA GLY A 83 -18.88 -15.06 -10.89
C GLY A 83 -20.10 -15.62 -10.15
N THR A 84 -19.95 -16.65 -9.33
CA THR A 84 -21.04 -17.33 -8.61
C THR A 84 -20.85 -17.29 -7.10
N VAL A 85 -19.71 -17.77 -6.61
CA VAL A 85 -19.33 -17.77 -5.19
C VAL A 85 -18.30 -16.68 -4.94
N ASN A 86 -17.27 -16.65 -5.78
CA ASN A 86 -16.20 -15.67 -5.72
C ASN A 86 -16.54 -14.52 -6.68
N THR A 87 -17.19 -13.49 -6.13
CA THR A 87 -17.73 -12.36 -6.91
C THR A 87 -16.99 -11.05 -6.66
N THR A 88 -16.12 -10.99 -5.67
CA THR A 88 -15.37 -9.79 -5.30
C THR A 88 -13.93 -10.15 -4.91
N ALA A 89 -12.99 -9.25 -5.19
CA ALA A 89 -11.59 -9.42 -4.83
C ALA A 89 -11.05 -8.17 -4.13
N TYR A 90 -10.39 -8.37 -3.00
CA TYR A 90 -9.93 -7.29 -2.13
C TYR A 90 -8.49 -7.49 -1.65
N ILE A 91 -7.84 -6.36 -1.43
CA ILE A 91 -6.64 -6.23 -0.62
C ILE A 91 -7.05 -5.46 0.64
N ASN A 92 -6.96 -6.10 1.80
CA ASN A 92 -7.27 -5.49 3.09
C ASN A 92 -5.97 -5.12 3.81
N VAL A 93 -5.92 -3.94 4.40
CA VAL A 93 -4.76 -3.44 5.16
C VAL A 93 -5.21 -3.06 6.56
N ALA A 94 -4.80 -3.84 7.56
CA ALA A 94 -5.30 -3.73 8.94
C ALA A 94 -5.05 -2.35 9.58
N ASN A 95 -3.90 -1.74 9.27
CA ASN A 95 -3.53 -0.41 9.77
C ASN A 95 -3.87 0.72 8.79
N GLY A 96 -4.49 0.39 7.66
CA GLY A 96 -4.79 1.32 6.58
C GLY A 96 -3.57 1.81 5.80
N VAL A 97 -3.85 2.57 4.74
CA VAL A 97 -2.88 3.24 3.88
C VAL A 97 -3.30 4.69 3.73
N ASP A 98 -2.38 5.61 4.01
CA ASP A 98 -2.65 7.05 3.94
C ASP A 98 -2.27 7.61 2.57
N GLY A 99 -3.29 7.99 1.79
CA GLY A 99 -3.17 8.84 0.61
C GLY A 99 -2.45 8.28 -0.63
N LEU A 100 -1.65 7.21 -0.50
CA LEU A 100 -0.84 6.69 -1.60
C LEU A 100 -0.62 5.17 -1.50
N LEU A 101 -0.97 4.45 -2.56
CA LEU A 101 -0.59 3.06 -2.76
C LEU A 101 0.32 2.96 -4.00
N SER A 102 1.46 2.30 -3.87
CA SER A 102 2.36 2.01 -4.99
C SER A 102 2.25 0.55 -5.39
N PHE A 103 2.23 0.26 -6.69
CA PHE A 103 2.22 -1.11 -7.21
C PHE A 103 2.70 -1.13 -8.66
N TYR A 104 3.02 -2.32 -9.15
CA TYR A 104 3.19 -2.59 -10.56
C TYR A 104 1.98 -3.31 -11.11
N TYR A 105 1.63 -3.05 -12.36
CA TYR A 105 0.62 -3.82 -13.07
C TYR A 105 1.04 -4.21 -14.47
N ALA A 106 0.53 -5.35 -14.93
CA ALA A 106 0.56 -5.77 -16.33
C ALA A 106 -0.88 -6.05 -16.77
N SER A 107 -1.32 -5.46 -17.88
CA SER A 107 -2.64 -5.70 -18.41
C SER A 107 -2.67 -5.57 -19.94
N PRO A 108 -3.22 -6.57 -20.65
CA PRO A 108 -3.42 -6.50 -22.10
C PRO A 108 -4.65 -5.69 -22.52
N VAL A 109 -5.44 -5.16 -21.58
CA VAL A 109 -6.70 -4.45 -21.85
C VAL A 109 -6.87 -3.22 -20.95
N ASP A 110 -7.68 -2.25 -21.40
CA ASP A 110 -8.07 -1.12 -20.55
C ASP A 110 -9.11 -1.57 -19.52
N ILE A 111 -8.95 -1.14 -18.26
CA ILE A 111 -9.84 -1.53 -17.16
C ILE A 111 -10.24 -0.27 -16.39
N VAL A 112 -11.51 0.10 -16.50
CA VAL A 112 -12.09 1.20 -15.73
C VAL A 112 -12.37 0.75 -14.30
N GLY A 113 -11.92 1.53 -13.32
CA GLY A 113 -12.08 1.21 -11.91
C GLY A 113 -11.31 -0.02 -11.47
N ALA A 114 -10.16 -0.29 -12.11
CA ALA A 114 -9.29 -1.42 -11.84
C ALA A 114 -8.89 -1.54 -10.36
N VAL A 115 -8.65 -0.41 -9.69
CA VAL A 115 -8.40 -0.36 -8.25
C VAL A 115 -9.24 0.75 -7.64
N LYS A 116 -10.00 0.44 -6.59
CA LYS A 116 -10.78 1.42 -5.83
C LYS A 116 -10.38 1.38 -4.36
N ALA A 117 -10.02 2.54 -3.80
CA ALA A 117 -9.65 2.67 -2.40
C ALA A 117 -10.88 2.96 -1.54
N TYR A 118 -11.05 2.23 -0.44
CA TYR A 118 -12.21 2.35 0.46
C TYR A 118 -11.78 2.56 1.91
N SER A 119 -12.54 3.39 2.63
CA SER A 119 -12.27 3.71 4.04
C SER A 119 -12.60 2.57 5.01
N GLY A 120 -13.32 1.54 4.57
CA GLY A 120 -13.64 0.33 5.33
C GLY A 120 -12.99 -0.91 4.72
N LEU A 121 -13.03 -2.02 5.44
CA LEU A 121 -12.56 -3.33 4.94
C LEU A 121 -13.50 -3.88 3.86
N ASN A 122 -12.99 -4.76 2.99
CA ASN A 122 -13.77 -5.46 1.97
C ASN A 122 -14.64 -4.55 1.10
N GLY A 123 -14.10 -3.41 0.65
CA GLY A 123 -14.81 -2.48 -0.22
C GLY A 123 -15.96 -1.71 0.45
N THR A 124 -16.02 -1.69 1.78
CA THR A 124 -17.07 -0.97 2.53
C THR A 124 -16.66 0.45 2.90
N GLY A 125 -17.61 1.27 3.34
CA GLY A 125 -17.35 2.65 3.74
C GLY A 125 -17.35 3.63 2.56
N THR A 126 -16.55 4.69 2.66
CA THR A 126 -16.48 5.76 1.65
C THR A 126 -15.48 5.39 0.56
N LEU A 127 -15.84 5.62 -0.70
CA LEU A 127 -14.90 5.54 -1.83
C LEU A 127 -13.96 6.74 -1.78
N LEU A 128 -12.67 6.47 -1.64
CA LEU A 128 -11.61 7.45 -1.43
C LEU A 128 -10.86 7.81 -2.71
N GLY A 129 -10.91 6.93 -3.71
CA GLY A 129 -10.25 7.11 -4.98
C GLY A 129 -10.53 5.95 -5.92
N THR A 130 -10.27 6.18 -7.21
CA THR A 130 -10.40 5.17 -8.25
C THR A 130 -9.25 5.32 -9.24
N PHE A 131 -8.64 4.20 -9.59
CA PHE A 131 -7.60 4.11 -10.59
C PHE A 131 -8.10 3.28 -11.78
N ASN A 132 -7.85 3.79 -12.99
CA ASN A 132 -8.10 3.09 -14.24
C ASN A 132 -6.77 2.56 -14.76
N MET A 133 -6.75 1.30 -15.21
CA MET A 133 -5.60 0.76 -15.93
C MET A 133 -5.76 1.01 -17.42
N VAL A 134 -4.65 1.35 -18.06
CA VAL A 134 -4.51 1.37 -19.51
C VAL A 134 -3.68 0.15 -19.91
N ALA A 135 -4.09 -0.51 -21.00
CA ALA A 135 -3.35 -1.63 -21.57
C ALA A 135 -1.88 -1.23 -21.81
N ASN A 136 -0.94 -2.04 -21.33
CA ASN A 136 0.49 -1.74 -21.38
C ASN A 136 1.32 -2.81 -22.10
N GLY A 137 0.73 -3.96 -22.40
CA GLY A 137 1.35 -5.05 -23.13
C GLY A 137 0.36 -5.78 -24.02
N SER A 138 0.84 -6.77 -24.77
CA SER A 138 -0.03 -7.70 -25.49
C SER A 138 -0.40 -8.94 -24.66
N SER A 139 0.32 -9.12 -23.54
CA SER A 139 0.13 -10.16 -22.54
C SER A 139 0.55 -9.60 -21.17
N TYR A 140 0.95 -10.47 -20.23
CA TYR A 140 1.55 -10.10 -18.94
C TYR A 140 3.08 -9.94 -19.07
N ASP A 141 3.51 -9.11 -20.02
CA ASP A 141 4.92 -8.96 -20.45
C ASP A 141 5.53 -7.58 -20.16
N VAL A 142 4.69 -6.58 -19.90
CA VAL A 142 5.09 -5.20 -19.56
C VAL A 142 4.52 -4.83 -18.20
N TRP A 143 5.40 -4.45 -17.27
CA TRP A 143 5.01 -4.07 -15.91
C TRP A 143 5.22 -2.59 -15.68
N THR A 144 4.13 -1.87 -15.48
CA THR A 144 4.14 -0.41 -15.30
C THR A 144 4.05 -0.06 -13.82
N PRO A 145 4.99 0.72 -13.26
CA PRO A 145 4.88 1.24 -11.90
C PRO A 145 3.80 2.32 -11.82
N VAL A 146 2.99 2.26 -10.77
CA VAL A 146 1.91 3.19 -10.49
C VAL A 146 2.03 3.72 -9.06
N ASN A 147 1.74 5.00 -8.92
CA ASN A 147 1.50 5.67 -7.64
C ASN A 147 0.04 6.13 -7.64
N PHE A 148 -0.82 5.36 -6.98
CA PHE A 148 -2.25 5.64 -6.90
C PHE A 148 -2.53 6.52 -5.68
N SER A 149 -2.76 7.81 -5.93
CA SER A 149 -3.16 8.78 -4.91
C SER A 149 -4.67 8.76 -4.67
N PHE A 150 -5.08 8.86 -3.41
CA PHE A 150 -6.48 8.91 -2.98
C PHE A 150 -6.64 9.79 -1.74
N SER A 151 -7.87 10.13 -1.36
CA SER A 151 -8.12 10.96 -0.18
C SER A 151 -8.17 10.13 1.11
N GLY A 152 -7.56 10.58 2.20
CA GLY A 152 -7.72 9.95 3.52
C GLY A 152 -7.03 8.59 3.68
N THR A 153 -7.53 7.76 4.60
CA THR A 153 -6.96 6.46 4.98
C THR A 153 -7.81 5.32 4.41
N ALA A 154 -7.24 4.52 3.50
CA ALA A 154 -7.89 3.36 2.92
C ALA A 154 -7.60 2.10 3.75
N LEU A 155 -8.65 1.37 4.16
CA LEU A 155 -8.54 0.07 4.81
C LEU A 155 -8.64 -1.10 3.83
N SER A 156 -9.18 -0.86 2.63
CA SER A 156 -9.19 -1.86 1.58
C SER A 156 -9.08 -1.26 0.19
N PHE A 157 -8.61 -2.10 -0.73
CA PHE A 157 -8.57 -1.85 -2.16
C PHE A 157 -9.37 -2.92 -2.87
N ASP A 158 -10.43 -2.52 -3.57
CA ASP A 158 -11.22 -3.38 -4.43
C ASP A 158 -10.56 -3.47 -5.80
N ILE A 159 -10.19 -4.70 -6.17
CA ILE A 159 -9.56 -5.05 -7.45
C ILE A 159 -10.46 -5.97 -8.29
N THR A 160 -11.74 -6.09 -7.94
CA THR A 160 -12.73 -6.96 -8.61
C THR A 160 -12.78 -6.73 -10.12
N ALA A 161 -12.69 -5.47 -10.57
CA ALA A 161 -12.74 -5.12 -11.99
C ALA A 161 -11.52 -5.65 -12.79
N SER A 162 -10.42 -5.97 -12.11
CA SER A 162 -9.19 -6.48 -12.71
C SER A 162 -9.15 -8.01 -12.82
N ALA A 163 -10.18 -8.69 -12.30
CA ALA A 163 -10.23 -10.14 -12.25
C ALA A 163 -10.04 -10.77 -13.63
N ASN A 164 -9.14 -11.75 -13.70
CA ASN A 164 -8.76 -12.47 -14.90
C ASN A 164 -8.24 -11.59 -16.06
N ALA A 165 -7.88 -10.32 -15.80
CA ALA A 165 -7.52 -9.35 -16.83
C ALA A 165 -6.28 -8.50 -16.52
N ALA A 166 -5.78 -8.51 -15.27
CA ALA A 166 -4.53 -7.86 -14.92
C ALA A 166 -3.73 -8.66 -13.87
N GLY A 167 -2.41 -8.51 -13.94
CA GLY A 167 -1.47 -8.94 -12.91
C GLY A 167 -1.00 -7.76 -12.05
N PHE A 168 -0.74 -8.04 -10.78
CA PHE A 168 -0.20 -7.09 -9.80
C PHE A 168 1.10 -7.63 -9.21
N ASP A 169 2.02 -6.73 -8.91
CA ASP A 169 3.27 -7.06 -8.24
C ASP A 169 3.79 -5.88 -7.41
N ASN A 170 4.63 -6.16 -6.41
CA ASN A 170 5.29 -5.17 -5.55
C ASN A 170 4.34 -4.10 -4.99
N ILE A 171 3.23 -4.56 -4.39
CA ILE A 171 2.24 -3.69 -3.76
C ILE A 171 2.82 -3.17 -2.46
N SER A 172 2.89 -1.85 -2.32
CA SER A 172 3.50 -1.21 -1.15
C SER A 172 2.77 0.05 -0.75
N ALA A 173 2.82 0.31 0.55
CA ALA A 173 2.47 1.58 1.13
C ALA A 173 3.68 2.07 1.91
N VAL A 174 4.11 3.30 1.60
CA VAL A 174 5.12 4.00 2.38
C VAL A 174 4.43 5.23 2.97
N PRO A 175 4.41 5.37 4.31
CA PRO A 175 3.83 6.55 4.92
C PRO A 175 4.56 7.78 4.44
N GLU A 176 3.81 8.78 3.99
CA GLU A 176 4.40 10.09 3.81
C GLU A 176 5.00 10.52 5.16
N PRO A 177 6.26 10.98 5.21
CA PRO A 177 6.75 11.61 6.41
C PRO A 177 5.79 12.76 6.69
N SER A 178 5.09 12.72 7.83
CA SER A 178 4.17 13.81 8.18
C SER A 178 4.95 15.12 8.03
N SER A 179 4.67 15.86 6.96
CA SER A 179 5.53 16.98 6.57
C SER A 179 5.53 18.02 7.69
N MET A 180 4.43 18.07 8.45
CA MET A 180 4.30 18.81 9.70
C MET A 180 5.25 18.32 10.80
N GLY A 181 5.45 17.01 10.96
CA GLY A 181 6.43 16.45 11.89
C GLY A 181 7.86 16.85 11.53
N LEU A 182 8.22 16.82 10.25
CA LEU A 182 9.54 17.29 9.79
C LEU A 182 9.71 18.81 9.97
N ILE A 183 8.67 19.59 9.66
CA ILE A 183 8.69 21.05 9.87
C ILE A 183 8.80 21.38 11.37
N LEU A 184 8.03 20.71 12.23
CA LEU A 184 8.10 20.93 13.69
C LEU A 184 9.45 20.48 14.27
N ALA A 185 10.02 19.37 13.79
CA ALA A 185 11.35 18.94 14.17
C ALA A 185 12.41 19.96 13.74
N ALA A 186 12.33 20.47 12.51
CA ALA A 186 13.23 21.50 12.00
C ALA A 186 13.11 22.81 12.81
N LEU A 187 11.89 23.26 13.10
CA LEU A 187 11.64 24.45 13.92
C LEU A 187 12.10 24.26 15.37
N GLY A 188 11.92 23.07 15.94
CA GLY A 188 12.40 22.72 17.28
C GLY A 188 13.93 22.77 17.39
N LEU A 189 14.64 22.24 16.38
CA LEU A 189 16.10 22.32 16.31
C LEU A 189 16.60 23.77 16.18
N ILE A 190 15.94 24.59 15.35
CA ILE A 190 16.26 26.02 15.21
C ILE A 190 16.04 26.75 16.54
N GLY A 191 14.95 26.45 17.25
CA GLY A 191 14.66 26.98 18.59
C GLY A 191 15.75 26.65 19.62
N LEU A 192 16.21 25.40 19.66
CA LEU A 192 17.28 24.96 20.58
C LEU A 192 18.63 25.64 20.28
N VAL A 193 18.99 25.85 19.02
CA VAL A 193 20.22 26.58 18.65
C VAL A 193 20.13 28.06 19.00
N SER A 194 18.96 28.68 18.81
CA SER A 194 18.74 30.11 19.10
C SER A 194 18.83 30.44 20.60
N THR A 195 18.41 29.51 21.47
CA THR A 195 18.45 29.69 22.93
C THR A 195 19.86 29.52 23.49
N ARG A 196 20.65 28.58 22.94
CA ARG A 196 22.08 28.41 23.30
C ARG A 196 22.94 29.63 22.98
N ARG A 197 22.63 30.35 21.90
CA ARG A 197 23.35 31.58 21.53
C ARG A 197 23.02 32.79 22.41
N LYS A 198 21.93 32.76 23.16
CA LYS A 198 21.55 33.84 24.09
C LYS A 198 22.11 33.63 25.51
N GLN A 199 22.67 32.45 25.79
CA GLN A 199 23.26 32.10 27.08
C GLN A 199 24.80 32.07 27.10
N ALA A 200 25.43 32.31 25.94
CA ALA A 200 26.87 32.58 25.80
C ALA A 200 27.07 34.08 25.57
#